data_AF-A0A4R4QWA0-F1
#
_entry.id   AF-A0A4R4QWA0-F1
#
_cell.length_a   1.000
_cell.length_b   1.000
_cell.length_c   1.000
_cell.angle_alpha   90.00
_cell.angle_beta   90.00
_cell.angle_gamma   90.00
#
_symmetry.space_group_name_H-M   'P 1'
#
loop_
_entity.id
_entity.type
_entity.pdbx_description
1 polymer ?
#
loop_
_entity_poly.entity_id
_entity_poly.type
_entity_poly.pdbx_seq_one_letter_code
_entity_poly.pdbx_strand_id
1 'polypeptide(L)'
;MRAGLPVPDGFVVTDPATDPGRISASLRRLAARAVAVRSSGRTEDSGTVSYAGQLETVLGARVVDDVLAAIGRCAASAGTQRARAYQTHLDLDGEARVPVIVQELVEADHAGVLFTRDPRTGDDTVVINASWGLGESVVSGTVVPDEVTVTPPADTVRVTIGTKQTRLDLSDHGLVGSPVAEPDRVRGCLTVGGIERLVALGRRCEALFGRPQDVEWAAADGQIWLVQSRPITTLQASRTPAGDAGSGHVLATGVPSSPGRALGPARLVRSVDEFSRVRRGDILVCRTTDPAWTPLFRLAAGVVTETGGILSHAAIVAREYGIPAVAGARDALRRIPDGSPITIDGARGTITARPS
;
A
#
# COMPACT_ATOMS: atom_id res chain seq x y z
N MET A 1 2.34 -10.79 -22.84
CA MET A 1 1.96 -12.22 -22.76
C MET A 1 1.94 -12.62 -21.29
N ARG A 2 0.98 -13.46 -20.87
CA ARG A 2 0.72 -13.77 -19.46
C ARG A 2 1.73 -14.68 -18.75
N ALA A 3 2.74 -15.23 -19.43
CA ALA A 3 3.71 -16.18 -18.84
C ALA A 3 3.06 -17.31 -17.99
N GLY A 4 1.80 -17.67 -18.27
CA GLY A 4 1.01 -18.64 -17.49
C GLY A 4 0.48 -18.12 -16.15
N LEU A 5 0.66 -16.85 -15.79
CA LEU A 5 0.10 -16.23 -14.58
C LEU A 5 -1.38 -15.87 -14.77
N PRO A 6 -2.22 -16.00 -13.71
CA PRO A 6 -3.65 -15.70 -13.77
C PRO A 6 -3.88 -14.19 -13.73
N VAL A 7 -3.72 -13.52 -14.88
CA VAL A 7 -3.91 -12.07 -15.00
C VAL A 7 -5.27 -11.79 -15.65
N PRO A 8 -6.09 -10.85 -15.14
CA PRO A 8 -7.36 -10.48 -15.77
C PRO A 8 -7.17 -9.97 -17.22
N ASP A 9 -8.22 -10.08 -18.03
CA ASP A 9 -8.24 -9.56 -19.41
C ASP A 9 -8.11 -8.04 -19.43
N GLY A 10 -7.50 -7.51 -20.49
CA GLY A 10 -7.20 -6.08 -20.57
C GLY A 10 -6.42 -5.71 -21.83
N PHE A 11 -6.19 -4.42 -22.01
CA PHE A 11 -5.45 -3.85 -23.11
C PHE A 11 -4.67 -2.60 -22.66
N VAL A 12 -3.64 -2.24 -23.43
CA VAL A 12 -2.79 -1.09 -23.15
C VAL A 12 -3.11 0.03 -24.13
N VAL A 13 -3.19 1.25 -23.62
CA VAL A 13 -3.35 2.49 -24.36
C VAL A 13 -2.02 3.25 -24.27
N THR A 14 -1.25 3.23 -25.36
CA THR A 14 0.07 3.86 -25.43
C THR A 14 0.01 5.33 -25.86
N ASP A 15 -1.12 5.78 -26.43
CA ASP A 15 -1.35 7.18 -26.78
C ASP A 15 -2.72 7.62 -26.25
N PRO A 16 -2.82 8.61 -25.32
CA PRO A 16 -4.11 9.10 -24.85
C PRO A 16 -4.93 9.81 -25.93
N ALA A 17 -4.35 10.17 -27.08
CA ALA A 17 -5.08 10.62 -28.26
C ALA A 17 -5.70 9.47 -29.09
N THR A 18 -5.74 8.25 -28.54
CA THR A 18 -6.32 7.07 -29.20
C THR A 18 -7.78 7.32 -29.59
N ASP A 19 -8.12 6.94 -30.82
CA ASP A 19 -9.48 6.95 -31.35
C ASP A 19 -10.49 6.26 -30.40
N PRO A 20 -11.52 6.97 -29.92
CA PRO A 20 -12.61 6.41 -29.12
C PRO A 20 -13.24 5.14 -29.69
N GLY A 21 -13.28 4.99 -31.02
CA GLY A 21 -13.79 3.80 -31.69
C GLY A 21 -12.99 2.53 -31.35
N ARG A 22 -11.66 2.65 -31.22
CA ARG A 22 -10.78 1.53 -30.84
C ARG A 22 -10.93 1.13 -29.37
N ILE A 23 -11.10 2.12 -28.50
CA ILE A 23 -11.37 1.89 -27.07
C ILE A 23 -12.71 1.18 -26.90
N SER A 24 -13.77 1.67 -27.57
CA SER A 24 -15.09 1.05 -27.57
C SER A 24 -15.06 -0.40 -28.05
N ALA A 25 -14.38 -0.68 -29.17
CA ALA A 25 -14.24 -2.03 -29.70
C ALA A 25 -13.47 -2.97 -28.75
N SER A 26 -12.46 -2.45 -28.04
CA SER A 26 -11.70 -3.24 -27.08
C SER A 26 -12.49 -3.52 -25.79
N LEU A 27 -13.25 -2.55 -25.28
CA LEU A 27 -14.15 -2.74 -24.14
C LEU A 27 -15.27 -3.76 -24.44
N ARG A 28 -15.87 -3.70 -25.63
CA ARG A 28 -16.89 -4.69 -26.03
C ARG A 28 -16.33 -6.12 -26.09
N ARG A 29 -15.08 -6.28 -26.52
CA ARG A 29 -14.41 -7.61 -26.53
C ARG A 29 -14.08 -8.10 -25.12
N LEU A 30 -13.74 -7.18 -24.21
CA LEU A 30 -13.47 -7.50 -22.81
C LEU A 30 -14.73 -8.02 -22.10
N ALA A 31 -15.90 -7.50 -22.47
CA ALA A 31 -17.20 -7.91 -21.92
C ALA A 31 -17.32 -7.85 -20.38
N ALA A 32 -16.42 -7.09 -19.72
CA ALA A 32 -16.41 -6.90 -18.28
C ALA A 32 -17.52 -5.93 -17.82
N ARG A 33 -18.08 -6.18 -16.64
CA ARG A 33 -19.06 -5.29 -16.01
C ARG A 33 -18.47 -3.92 -15.61
N ALA A 34 -17.19 -3.89 -15.28
CA ALA A 34 -16.40 -2.70 -15.04
C ALA A 34 -14.91 -2.96 -15.29
N VAL A 35 -14.14 -1.89 -15.45
CA VAL A 35 -12.69 -1.94 -15.64
C VAL A 35 -11.94 -1.09 -14.61
N ALA A 36 -10.72 -1.52 -14.31
CA ALA A 36 -9.68 -0.73 -13.68
C ALA A 36 -8.84 -0.04 -14.75
N VAL A 37 -8.61 1.26 -14.60
CA VAL A 37 -7.77 2.07 -15.47
C VAL A 37 -6.59 2.58 -14.65
N ARG A 38 -5.37 2.22 -15.05
CA ARG A 38 -4.14 2.45 -14.28
C ARG A 38 -3.09 3.10 -15.16
N SER A 39 -2.37 4.05 -14.60
CA SER A 39 -1.13 4.55 -15.23
C SER A 39 0.00 3.52 -15.03
N SER A 40 0.88 3.37 -16.03
CA SER A 40 1.99 2.41 -16.04
C SER A 40 3.26 3.10 -16.52
N GLY A 41 3.98 3.73 -15.60
CA GLY A 41 5.22 4.47 -15.90
C GLY A 41 6.42 3.53 -15.98
N ARG A 42 7.37 3.73 -16.90
CA ARG A 42 8.53 2.81 -17.03
C ARG A 42 9.50 2.93 -15.86
N THR A 43 9.45 4.03 -15.12
CA THR A 43 10.20 4.26 -13.88
C THR A 43 9.61 3.52 -12.67
N GLU A 44 8.36 3.04 -12.73
CA GLU A 44 7.75 2.21 -11.70
C GLU A 44 8.44 0.83 -11.58
N ASP A 45 8.99 0.33 -12.70
CA ASP A 45 9.74 -0.91 -12.75
C ASP A 45 11.24 -0.73 -12.40
N SER A 46 11.69 0.51 -12.16
CA SER A 46 13.07 0.77 -11.78
C SER A 46 13.32 0.26 -10.37
N GLY A 47 14.36 -0.55 -10.17
CA GLY A 47 14.66 -1.20 -8.89
C GLY A 47 15.04 -0.26 -7.74
N THR A 48 14.89 1.06 -7.90
CA THR A 48 15.39 2.10 -7.01
C THR A 48 14.30 3.02 -6.44
N VAL A 49 13.07 3.05 -6.99
CA VAL A 49 12.04 4.02 -6.59
C VAL A 49 10.64 3.39 -6.57
N SER A 50 9.87 3.62 -5.49
CA SER A 50 8.44 3.28 -5.43
C SER A 50 7.61 4.54 -5.68
N TYR A 51 6.90 4.64 -6.81
CA TYR A 51 5.95 5.75 -7.07
C TYR A 51 4.66 5.64 -6.24
N ALA A 52 4.75 5.19 -4.99
CA ALA A 52 3.63 4.88 -4.13
C ALA A 52 2.66 6.06 -4.00
N GLY A 53 1.42 5.87 -4.48
CA GLY A 53 0.35 6.88 -4.43
C GLY A 53 0.59 8.13 -5.29
N GLN A 54 1.55 8.11 -6.21
CA GLN A 54 1.82 9.24 -7.13
C GLN A 54 1.12 9.08 -8.49
N LEU A 55 0.81 7.84 -8.86
CA LEU A 55 0.13 7.48 -10.10
C LEU A 55 -1.36 7.26 -9.82
N GLU A 56 -2.21 7.78 -10.71
CA GLU A 56 -3.67 7.69 -10.58
C GLU A 56 -4.15 6.29 -11.01
N THR A 57 -5.03 5.71 -10.21
CA THR A 57 -5.83 4.53 -10.54
C THR A 57 -7.30 4.88 -10.43
N VAL A 58 -8.08 4.53 -11.46
CA VAL A 58 -9.54 4.66 -11.46
C VAL A 58 -10.13 3.27 -11.52
N LEU A 59 -10.89 2.90 -10.49
CA LEU A 59 -11.60 1.63 -10.44
C LEU A 59 -13.08 1.82 -10.78
N GLY A 60 -13.70 0.81 -11.38
CA GLY A 60 -15.15 0.76 -11.54
C GLY A 60 -15.69 1.53 -12.74
N ALA A 61 -14.87 1.88 -13.74
CA ALA A 61 -15.35 2.52 -14.96
C ALA A 61 -16.16 1.51 -15.80
N ARG A 62 -17.36 1.89 -16.26
CA ARG A 62 -18.32 0.96 -16.87
C ARG A 62 -18.57 1.23 -18.34
N VAL A 63 -18.81 2.50 -18.67
CA VAL A 63 -19.13 2.92 -20.04
C VAL A 63 -17.92 3.55 -20.72
N VAL A 64 -17.95 3.61 -22.05
CA VAL A 64 -16.83 4.10 -22.88
C VAL A 64 -16.40 5.50 -22.43
N ASP A 65 -17.34 6.39 -22.15
CA ASP A 65 -17.05 7.76 -21.74
C ASP A 65 -16.31 7.83 -20.39
N ASP A 66 -16.71 7.01 -19.42
CA ASP A 66 -16.02 6.89 -18.13
C ASP A 66 -14.58 6.40 -18.31
N VAL A 67 -14.39 5.41 -19.19
CA VAL A 67 -13.08 4.83 -19.48
C VAL A 67 -12.19 5.87 -20.17
N LEU A 68 -12.70 6.62 -21.14
CA LEU A 68 -11.96 7.69 -21.80
C LEU A 68 -11.57 8.80 -20.81
N ALA A 69 -12.49 9.20 -19.94
CA ALA A 69 -12.20 10.17 -18.88
C ALA A 69 -11.14 9.65 -17.91
N ALA A 70 -11.22 8.38 -17.52
CA ALA A 70 -10.25 7.73 -16.65
C ALA A 70 -8.86 7.63 -17.31
N ILE A 71 -8.78 7.30 -18.61
CA ILE A 71 -7.53 7.29 -19.38
C ILE A 71 -6.92 8.69 -19.38
N GLY A 72 -7.72 9.73 -19.63
CA GLY A 72 -7.27 11.11 -19.60
C GLY A 72 -6.68 11.52 -18.25
N ARG A 73 -7.37 11.17 -17.14
CA ARG A 73 -6.85 11.41 -15.78
C ARG A 73 -5.54 10.67 -15.51
N CYS A 74 -5.47 9.39 -15.84
CA CYS A 74 -4.28 8.57 -15.62
C CYS A 74 -3.08 9.09 -16.43
N ALA A 75 -3.29 9.44 -17.69
CA ALA A 75 -2.24 9.98 -18.56
C ALA A 75 -1.74 11.36 -18.08
N ALA A 76 -2.64 12.20 -17.53
CA ALA A 76 -2.28 13.51 -17.00
C ALA A 76 -1.55 13.44 -15.63
N SER A 77 -1.75 12.37 -14.85
CA SER A 77 -1.20 12.22 -13.49
C SER A 77 0.33 12.34 -13.45
N ALA A 78 1.02 11.83 -14.47
CA ALA A 78 2.47 11.92 -14.64
C ALA A 78 2.99 13.36 -14.79
N GLY A 79 2.17 14.28 -15.28
CA GLY A 79 2.51 15.68 -15.51
C GLY A 79 2.18 16.61 -14.33
N THR A 80 1.59 16.10 -13.25
CA THR A 80 1.20 16.92 -12.10
C THR A 80 2.41 17.54 -11.41
N GLN A 81 2.25 18.72 -10.79
CA GLN A 81 3.31 19.40 -10.04
C GLN A 81 3.91 18.49 -8.94
N ARG A 82 3.08 17.60 -8.38
CA ARG A 82 3.45 16.63 -7.37
C ARG A 82 4.31 15.48 -7.93
N ALA A 83 3.92 14.87 -9.04
CA ALA A 83 4.74 13.86 -9.72
C ALA A 83 6.11 14.42 -10.13
N ARG A 84 6.12 15.66 -10.65
CA ARG A 84 7.35 16.39 -11.00
C ARG A 84 8.24 16.66 -9.79
N ALA A 85 7.66 17.12 -8.66
CA ALA A 85 8.43 17.37 -7.44
C ALA A 85 9.05 16.08 -6.88
N TYR A 86 8.33 14.95 -6.96
CA TYR A 86 8.85 13.64 -6.57
C TYR A 86 9.98 13.17 -7.50
N GLN A 87 9.82 13.33 -8.83
CA GLN A 87 10.85 13.04 -9.83
C GLN A 87 12.13 13.85 -9.61
N THR A 88 12.00 15.18 -9.39
CA THR A 88 13.15 16.06 -9.11
C THR A 88 13.86 15.66 -7.82
N HIS A 89 13.13 15.15 -6.81
CA HIS A 89 13.76 14.73 -5.56
C HIS A 89 14.64 13.48 -5.74
N LEU A 90 14.32 12.63 -6.72
CA LEU A 90 14.98 11.35 -6.96
C LEU A 90 15.96 11.39 -8.15
N ASP A 91 16.25 12.58 -8.69
CA ASP A 91 17.07 12.79 -9.88
C ASP A 91 16.67 11.87 -11.07
N LEU A 92 15.37 11.67 -11.26
CA LEU A 92 14.86 10.88 -12.39
C LEU A 92 14.56 11.77 -13.60
N ASP A 93 15.07 11.38 -14.77
CA ASP A 93 14.67 11.98 -16.06
C ASP A 93 13.17 11.70 -16.31
N GLY A 94 12.37 12.76 -16.35
CA GLY A 94 10.91 12.67 -16.45
C GLY A 94 10.43 12.07 -17.77
N GLU A 95 9.46 11.14 -17.71
CA GLU A 95 8.81 10.62 -18.91
C GLU A 95 7.75 11.60 -19.43
N ALA A 96 7.81 11.93 -20.72
CA ALA A 96 6.84 12.84 -21.34
C ALA A 96 5.43 12.24 -21.48
N ARG A 97 5.29 10.90 -21.46
CA ARG A 97 4.01 10.17 -21.60
C ARG A 97 4.05 8.85 -20.84
N VAL A 98 2.99 8.57 -20.09
CA VAL A 98 2.80 7.32 -19.35
C VAL A 98 1.71 6.48 -20.02
N PRO A 99 2.02 5.26 -20.49
CA PRO A 99 1.02 4.30 -20.94
C PRO A 99 -0.08 4.07 -19.90
N VAL A 100 -1.30 3.81 -20.36
CA VAL A 100 -2.44 3.50 -19.51
C VAL A 100 -2.90 2.07 -19.76
N ILE A 101 -3.04 1.29 -18.70
CA ILE A 101 -3.57 -0.07 -18.74
C ILE A 101 -5.07 0.00 -18.43
N VAL A 102 -5.90 -0.61 -19.27
CA VAL A 102 -7.32 -0.84 -19.02
C VAL A 102 -7.51 -2.34 -18.82
N GLN A 103 -7.93 -2.74 -17.63
CA GLN A 103 -8.02 -4.14 -17.22
C GLN A 103 -9.40 -4.43 -16.64
N GLU A 104 -9.92 -5.63 -16.86
CA GLU A 104 -11.12 -6.12 -16.19
C GLU A 104 -10.98 -5.97 -14.67
N LEU A 105 -12.00 -5.38 -14.04
CA LEU A 105 -12.05 -5.26 -12.60
C LEU A 105 -12.55 -6.59 -12.02
N VAL A 106 -11.67 -7.29 -11.30
CA VAL A 106 -12.05 -8.48 -10.51
C VAL A 106 -12.93 -8.04 -9.35
N GLU A 107 -14.19 -8.50 -9.33
CA GLU A 107 -15.13 -8.28 -8.21
C GLU A 107 -14.71 -9.14 -7.01
N ALA A 108 -13.69 -8.69 -6.29
CA ALA A 108 -13.00 -9.48 -5.29
C ALA A 108 -13.81 -9.62 -3.98
N ASP A 109 -13.89 -10.85 -3.46
CA ASP A 109 -14.34 -11.13 -2.09
C ASP A 109 -13.31 -10.63 -1.07
N HIS A 110 -12.04 -10.80 -1.41
CA HIS A 110 -10.88 -10.33 -0.66
C HIS A 110 -9.71 -10.09 -1.62
N ALA A 111 -8.89 -9.11 -1.28
CA ALA A 111 -7.76 -8.69 -2.07
C ALA A 111 -6.66 -8.15 -1.16
N GLY A 112 -5.50 -7.92 -1.74
CA GLY A 112 -4.42 -7.29 -1.02
C GLY A 112 -3.11 -7.43 -1.76
N VAL A 113 -2.05 -7.56 -0.99
CA VAL A 113 -0.68 -7.49 -1.49
C VAL A 113 0.17 -8.57 -0.87
N LEU A 114 1.07 -9.14 -1.65
CA LEU A 114 2.04 -10.13 -1.25
C LEU A 114 3.43 -9.61 -1.56
N PHE A 115 4.30 -9.65 -0.57
CA PHE A 115 5.74 -9.48 -0.75
C PHE A 115 6.41 -10.84 -0.69
N THR A 116 7.23 -11.16 -1.69
CA THR A 116 7.94 -12.46 -1.71
C THR A 116 9.10 -12.53 -0.72
N ARG A 117 9.47 -11.38 -0.13
CA ARG A 117 10.39 -11.24 1.01
C ARG A 117 9.87 -10.20 1.97
N ASP A 118 10.36 -10.19 3.21
CA ASP A 118 9.92 -9.20 4.18
C ASP A 118 10.43 -7.82 3.74
N PRO A 119 9.56 -6.86 3.39
CA PRO A 119 9.99 -5.56 2.88
C PRO A 119 10.62 -4.68 3.98
N ARG A 120 10.55 -5.10 5.25
CA ARG A 120 11.08 -4.42 6.44
C ARG A 120 12.49 -4.90 6.77
N THR A 121 12.74 -6.21 6.67
CA THR A 121 14.01 -6.82 7.08
C THR A 121 14.86 -7.32 5.91
N GLY A 122 14.22 -7.66 4.79
CA GLY A 122 14.83 -8.31 3.64
C GLY A 122 15.00 -9.82 3.77
N ASP A 123 14.51 -10.43 4.86
CA ASP A 123 14.55 -11.87 5.06
C ASP A 123 13.62 -12.60 4.06
N ASP A 124 13.89 -13.88 3.82
CA ASP A 124 13.13 -14.76 2.90
C ASP A 124 11.71 -15.11 3.40
N THR A 125 11.16 -14.33 4.34
CA THR A 125 9.78 -14.47 4.82
C THR A 125 8.82 -13.85 3.81
N VAL A 126 7.84 -14.61 3.33
CA VAL A 126 6.75 -14.05 2.53
C VAL A 126 5.78 -13.32 3.45
N VAL A 127 5.38 -12.10 3.07
CA VAL A 127 4.43 -11.28 3.84
C VAL A 127 3.20 -10.99 2.98
N ILE A 128 2.02 -11.35 3.47
CA ILE A 128 0.74 -11.16 2.77
C ILE A 128 -0.13 -10.24 3.61
N ASN A 129 -0.55 -9.12 3.03
CA ASN A 129 -1.59 -8.27 3.58
C ASN A 129 -2.90 -8.55 2.85
N ALA A 130 -3.98 -8.74 3.61
CA ALA A 130 -5.27 -9.11 3.04
C ALA A 130 -6.44 -8.40 3.76
N SER A 131 -7.42 -7.95 2.98
CA SER A 131 -8.67 -7.40 3.50
C SER A 131 -9.85 -7.81 2.61
N TRP A 132 -11.07 -7.61 3.11
CA TRP A 132 -12.31 -7.86 2.38
C TRP A 132 -12.55 -6.83 1.27
N GLY A 133 -13.17 -7.27 0.18
CA GLY A 133 -13.49 -6.44 -0.98
C GLY A 133 -12.29 -6.17 -1.88
N LEU A 134 -12.36 -5.08 -2.64
CA LEU A 134 -11.33 -4.61 -3.57
C LEU A 134 -10.06 -4.15 -2.83
N GLY A 135 -8.90 -4.38 -3.46
CA GLY A 135 -7.58 -4.15 -2.85
C GLY A 135 -7.21 -2.69 -2.60
N GLU A 136 -7.97 -1.74 -3.15
CA GLU A 136 -7.73 -0.29 -3.00
C GLU A 136 -7.58 0.14 -1.55
N SER A 137 -8.40 -0.42 -0.64
CA SER A 137 -8.33 -0.05 0.78
C SER A 137 -7.03 -0.48 1.46
N VAL A 138 -6.42 -1.58 0.99
CA VAL A 138 -5.13 -2.07 1.49
C VAL A 138 -4.00 -1.20 0.94
N VAL A 139 -4.00 -0.94 -0.38
CA VAL A 139 -2.97 -0.17 -1.07
C VAL A 139 -2.96 1.29 -0.61
N SER A 140 -4.14 1.91 -0.47
CA SER A 140 -4.28 3.27 0.06
C SER A 140 -4.02 3.39 1.57
N GLY A 141 -3.89 2.27 2.29
CA GLY A 141 -3.70 2.26 3.74
C GLY A 141 -4.91 2.81 4.52
N THR A 142 -6.10 2.77 3.93
CA THR A 142 -7.34 3.22 4.59
C THR A 142 -7.91 2.17 5.54
N VAL A 143 -7.45 0.92 5.44
CA VAL A 143 -7.79 -0.19 6.35
C VAL A 143 -6.55 -0.72 7.07
N VAL A 144 -6.76 -1.37 8.23
CA VAL A 144 -5.75 -2.23 8.86
C VAL A 144 -6.03 -3.68 8.42
N PRO A 145 -5.26 -4.23 7.47
CA PRO A 145 -5.48 -5.57 6.91
C PRO A 145 -5.01 -6.67 7.87
N ASP A 146 -5.39 -7.92 7.59
CA ASP A 146 -4.70 -9.07 8.15
C ASP A 146 -3.27 -9.13 7.61
N GLU A 147 -2.32 -9.53 8.45
CA GLU A 147 -0.93 -9.82 8.04
C GLU A 147 -0.66 -11.32 8.23
N VAL A 148 -0.30 -12.00 7.15
CA VAL A 148 0.19 -13.38 7.18
C VAL A 148 1.68 -13.35 6.87
N THR A 149 2.46 -14.01 7.71
CA THR A 149 3.89 -14.25 7.46
C THR A 149 4.12 -15.73 7.28
N VAL A 150 4.88 -16.08 6.25
CA VAL A 150 5.26 -17.47 5.93
C VAL A 150 6.78 -17.55 5.89
N THR A 151 7.37 -18.15 6.92
CA THR A 151 8.83 -18.17 7.12
C THR A 151 9.40 -19.57 6.81
N PRO A 152 10.44 -19.67 5.95
CA PRO A 152 11.20 -20.91 5.75
C PRO A 152 11.85 -21.42 7.04
N PRO A 153 12.25 -22.70 7.16
CA PRO A 153 12.23 -23.74 6.13
C PRO A 153 10.97 -24.62 6.10
N ALA A 154 10.11 -24.56 7.13
CA ALA A 154 8.88 -25.35 7.21
C ALA A 154 7.63 -24.58 6.72
N ASP A 155 7.82 -23.44 6.04
CA ASP A 155 6.77 -22.47 5.69
C ASP A 155 5.83 -22.20 6.88
N THR A 156 6.43 -21.90 8.05
CA THR A 156 5.68 -21.65 9.28
C THR A 156 4.79 -20.42 9.09
N VAL A 157 3.48 -20.62 9.22
CA VAL A 157 2.47 -19.57 9.02
C VAL A 157 2.15 -18.90 10.36
N ARG A 158 2.30 -17.58 10.42
CA ARG A 158 1.76 -16.74 11.51
C ARG A 158 0.76 -15.75 10.92
N VAL A 159 -0.41 -15.67 11.53
CA VAL A 159 -1.49 -14.76 11.14
C VAL A 159 -1.74 -13.75 12.24
N THR A 160 -1.71 -12.47 11.89
CA THR A 160 -2.12 -11.34 12.72
C THR A 160 -3.41 -10.77 12.16
N ILE A 161 -4.46 -10.73 12.98
CA ILE A 161 -5.79 -10.30 12.54
C ILE A 161 -5.90 -8.77 12.59
N GLY A 162 -6.11 -8.16 11.44
CA GLY A 162 -6.38 -6.73 11.30
C GLY A 162 -7.83 -6.38 11.61
N THR A 163 -8.09 -5.11 11.89
CA THR A 163 -9.44 -4.65 12.26
C THR A 163 -10.43 -4.72 11.11
N LYS A 164 -9.95 -4.63 9.85
CA LYS A 164 -10.75 -4.75 8.62
C LYS A 164 -12.10 -4.03 8.69
N GLN A 165 -12.11 -2.80 9.21
CA GLN A 165 -13.36 -2.12 9.60
C GLN A 165 -14.31 -1.86 8.43
N THR A 166 -13.74 -1.61 7.25
CA THR A 166 -14.46 -1.27 6.03
C THR A 166 -13.98 -2.13 4.87
N ARG A 167 -14.86 -2.34 3.91
CA ARG A 167 -14.60 -2.97 2.61
C ARG A 167 -15.11 -2.07 1.48
N LEU A 168 -14.52 -2.22 0.30
CA LEU A 168 -14.92 -1.52 -0.92
C LEU A 168 -15.38 -2.55 -1.94
N ASP A 169 -16.60 -2.43 -2.45
CA ASP A 169 -17.18 -3.40 -3.38
C ASP A 169 -17.75 -2.71 -4.63
N LEU A 170 -17.85 -3.46 -5.73
CA LEU A 170 -18.52 -2.98 -6.94
C LEU A 170 -20.03 -3.22 -6.83
N SER A 171 -20.81 -2.13 -6.90
CA SER A 171 -22.29 -2.16 -6.97
C SER A 171 -22.76 -1.64 -8.32
N ASP A 172 -24.03 -1.83 -8.68
CA ASP A 172 -24.60 -1.29 -9.92
C ASP A 172 -24.48 0.24 -10.06
N HIS A 173 -24.31 0.95 -8.94
CA HIS A 173 -24.14 2.41 -8.90
C HIS A 173 -22.68 2.86 -8.80
N GLY A 174 -21.73 1.94 -8.96
CA GLY A 174 -20.29 2.20 -8.82
C GLY A 174 -19.72 1.59 -7.54
N LEU A 175 -18.57 2.11 -7.10
CA LEU A 175 -17.89 1.59 -5.92
C LEU A 175 -18.59 2.05 -4.65
N VAL A 176 -18.82 1.12 -3.72
CA VAL A 176 -19.48 1.39 -2.45
C VAL A 176 -18.59 0.93 -1.32
N GLY A 177 -18.23 1.87 -0.44
CA GLY A 177 -17.59 1.57 0.83
C GLY A 177 -18.64 1.18 1.87
N SER A 178 -18.46 0.05 2.54
CA SER A 178 -19.37 -0.41 3.59
C SER A 178 -18.60 -0.91 4.82
N PRO A 179 -19.19 -0.85 6.03
CA PRO A 179 -18.61 -1.50 7.20
C PRO A 179 -18.61 -3.02 7.01
N VAL A 180 -17.50 -3.67 7.34
CA VAL A 180 -17.44 -5.14 7.40
C VAL A 180 -18.27 -5.62 8.58
N ALA A 181 -18.99 -6.73 8.48
CA ALA A 181 -19.76 -7.29 9.58
C ALA A 181 -18.85 -7.72 10.74
N GLU A 182 -19.29 -7.59 12.00
CA GLU A 182 -18.43 -7.88 13.16
C GLU A 182 -17.79 -9.28 13.16
N PRO A 183 -18.49 -10.37 12.79
CA PRO A 183 -17.87 -11.70 12.71
C PRO A 183 -16.68 -11.76 11.74
N ASP A 184 -16.71 -10.96 10.68
CA ASP A 184 -15.68 -10.89 9.64
C ASP A 184 -14.50 -9.99 10.03
N ARG A 185 -14.68 -9.08 10.99
CA ARG A 185 -13.61 -8.20 11.47
C ARG A 185 -12.59 -8.96 12.33
N VAL A 186 -13.04 -9.96 13.07
CA VAL A 186 -12.23 -10.69 14.07
C VAL A 186 -11.70 -12.03 13.58
N ARG A 187 -12.03 -12.44 12.35
CA ARG A 187 -11.45 -13.62 11.70
C ARG A 187 -10.50 -13.23 10.58
N GLY A 188 -9.65 -14.18 10.18
CA GLY A 188 -8.77 -14.01 9.02
C GLY A 188 -9.58 -14.09 7.73
N CYS A 189 -9.30 -13.22 6.77
CA CYS A 189 -9.96 -13.25 5.46
C CYS A 189 -9.41 -14.33 4.52
N LEU A 190 -8.23 -14.88 4.82
CA LEU A 190 -7.62 -15.96 4.05
C LEU A 190 -7.78 -17.32 4.73
N THR A 191 -8.09 -18.34 3.93
CA THR A 191 -7.99 -19.75 4.34
C THR A 191 -6.56 -20.26 4.20
N VAL A 192 -6.22 -21.38 4.86
CA VAL A 192 -4.90 -22.03 4.71
C VAL A 192 -4.58 -22.30 3.24
N GLY A 193 -5.51 -22.91 2.49
CA GLY A 193 -5.32 -23.15 1.06
C GLY A 193 -5.22 -21.86 0.23
N GLY A 194 -5.84 -20.76 0.67
CA GLY A 194 -5.65 -19.44 0.05
C GLY A 194 -4.24 -18.90 0.25
N ILE A 195 -3.69 -19.02 1.46
CA ILE A 195 -2.31 -18.65 1.78
C ILE A 195 -1.33 -19.44 0.93
N GLU A 196 -1.49 -20.77 0.83
CA GLU A 196 -0.63 -21.63 0.02
C GLU A 196 -0.64 -21.24 -1.46
N ARG A 197 -1.82 -20.96 -2.04
CA ARG A 197 -1.94 -20.52 -3.43
C ARG A 197 -1.28 -19.15 -3.66
N LEU A 198 -1.38 -18.23 -2.70
CA LEU A 198 -0.72 -16.93 -2.77
C LEU A 198 0.80 -17.07 -2.70
N VAL A 199 1.33 -17.86 -1.77
CA VAL A 199 2.77 -18.14 -1.68
C VAL A 199 3.28 -18.75 -2.99
N ALA A 200 2.55 -19.71 -3.56
CA ALA A 200 2.89 -20.30 -4.86
C ALA A 200 2.87 -19.26 -6.00
N LEU A 201 1.88 -18.37 -6.03
CA LEU A 201 1.83 -17.26 -6.99
C LEU A 201 3.03 -16.33 -6.84
N GLY A 202 3.37 -15.92 -5.61
CA GLY A 202 4.51 -15.07 -5.31
C GLY A 202 5.83 -15.68 -5.75
N ARG A 203 6.08 -16.95 -5.41
CA ARG A 203 7.28 -17.71 -5.83
C ARG A 203 7.39 -17.79 -7.36
N ARG A 204 6.27 -17.99 -8.06
CA ARG A 204 6.25 -17.97 -9.53
C ARG A 204 6.58 -16.60 -10.11
N CYS A 205 6.11 -15.52 -9.48
CA CYS A 205 6.45 -14.16 -9.90
C CYS A 205 7.95 -13.87 -9.67
N GLU A 206 8.49 -14.16 -8.49
CA GLU A 206 9.93 -13.99 -8.21
C GLU A 206 10.81 -14.83 -9.14
N ALA A 207 10.42 -16.08 -9.42
CA ALA A 207 11.14 -16.93 -10.38
C ALA A 207 11.10 -16.36 -11.82
N LEU A 208 9.97 -15.80 -12.25
CA LEU A 208 9.81 -15.21 -13.58
C LEU A 208 10.64 -13.93 -13.74
N PHE A 209 10.66 -13.07 -12.72
CA PHE A 209 11.33 -11.76 -12.78
C PHE A 209 12.77 -11.77 -12.23
N GLY A 210 13.20 -12.89 -11.63
CA GLY A 210 14.55 -13.09 -11.11
C GLY A 210 14.93 -12.22 -9.91
N ARG A 211 13.95 -11.64 -9.21
CA ARG A 211 14.15 -10.75 -8.07
C ARG A 211 12.89 -10.68 -7.18
N PRO A 212 13.00 -10.27 -5.90
CA PRO A 212 11.86 -10.17 -4.98
C PRO A 212 10.75 -9.27 -5.53
N GLN A 213 9.50 -9.69 -5.35
CA GLN A 213 8.32 -9.02 -5.91
C GLN A 213 7.36 -8.52 -4.83
N ASP A 214 6.82 -7.33 -5.07
CA ASP A 214 5.60 -6.75 -4.50
C ASP A 214 4.45 -7.03 -5.47
N VAL A 215 3.51 -7.88 -5.06
CA VAL A 215 2.46 -8.47 -5.88
C VAL A 215 1.10 -8.04 -5.36
N GLU A 216 0.35 -7.26 -6.14
CA GLU A 216 -1.06 -7.01 -5.86
C GLU A 216 -1.91 -8.14 -6.43
N TRP A 217 -2.87 -8.61 -5.63
CA TRP A 217 -3.74 -9.73 -5.99
C TRP A 217 -5.18 -9.49 -5.58
N ALA A 218 -6.09 -10.15 -6.28
CA ALA A 218 -7.52 -10.15 -6.01
C ALA A 218 -8.05 -11.59 -6.04
N ALA A 219 -8.96 -11.95 -5.14
CA ALA A 219 -9.58 -13.26 -5.12
C ALA A 219 -11.10 -13.14 -5.32
N ALA A 220 -11.63 -13.89 -6.29
CA ALA A 220 -13.05 -13.98 -6.59
C ALA A 220 -13.35 -15.42 -7.03
N ASP A 221 -14.51 -15.95 -6.61
CA ASP A 221 -14.99 -17.28 -7.00
C ASP A 221 -13.97 -18.41 -6.75
N GLY A 222 -13.20 -18.29 -5.66
CA GLY A 222 -12.16 -19.26 -5.28
C GLY A 222 -10.87 -19.18 -6.10
N GLN A 223 -10.79 -18.31 -7.13
CA GLN A 223 -9.61 -18.06 -7.93
C GLN A 223 -8.84 -16.84 -7.44
N ILE A 224 -7.50 -16.90 -7.50
CA ILE A 224 -6.62 -15.76 -7.24
C ILE A 224 -6.11 -15.22 -8.56
N TRP A 225 -6.23 -13.91 -8.72
CA TRP A 225 -5.79 -13.13 -9.87
C TRP A 225 -4.62 -12.24 -9.49
N LEU A 226 -3.58 -12.26 -10.31
CA LEU A 226 -2.47 -11.29 -10.28
C LEU A 226 -2.93 -10.02 -10.97
N VAL A 227 -3.04 -8.91 -10.24
CA VAL A 227 -3.46 -7.62 -10.81
C VAL A 227 -2.27 -6.67 -11.03
N GLN A 228 -1.19 -6.81 -10.27
CA GLN A 228 0.06 -6.07 -10.49
C GLN A 228 1.25 -6.83 -9.87
N SER A 229 2.45 -6.67 -10.43
CA SER A 229 3.70 -7.14 -9.84
C SER A 229 4.79 -6.13 -10.15
N ARG A 230 5.62 -5.82 -9.16
CA ARG A 230 6.79 -4.95 -9.33
C ARG A 230 7.92 -5.36 -8.37
N PRO A 231 9.17 -4.94 -8.59
CA PRO A 231 10.28 -5.25 -7.68
C PRO A 231 10.09 -4.62 -6.29
N ILE A 232 10.53 -5.31 -5.22
CA ILE A 232 10.63 -4.69 -3.89
C ILE A 232 11.88 -3.78 -3.86
N THR A 233 11.68 -2.47 -3.82
CA THR A 233 12.78 -1.47 -3.86
C THR A 233 13.31 -1.08 -2.47
N THR A 234 12.57 -1.34 -1.39
CA THR A 234 12.93 -0.91 -0.03
C THR A 234 13.95 -1.80 0.69
N LEU A 235 14.42 -2.88 0.06
CA LEU A 235 15.30 -3.87 0.69
C LEU A 235 16.72 -3.34 1.01
N GLN A 236 17.09 -2.14 0.52
CA GLN A 236 18.43 -1.58 0.71
C GLN A 236 18.60 -0.70 1.97
N ALA A 237 17.54 -0.31 2.68
CA ALA A 237 17.63 0.50 3.90
C ALA A 237 17.84 -0.38 5.15
N SER A 238 19.07 -0.86 5.34
CA SER A 238 19.43 -1.88 6.32
C SER A 238 19.54 -1.37 7.77
N ARG A 239 19.02 -2.20 8.69
CA ARG A 239 19.58 -2.60 10.01
C ARG A 239 20.27 -1.52 10.86
N THR A 240 19.51 -0.96 11.80
CA THR A 240 20.07 -0.39 13.04
C THR A 240 19.87 -1.39 14.19
N PRO A 241 20.90 -1.72 15.00
CA PRO A 241 20.74 -2.62 16.14
C PRO A 241 19.77 -2.07 17.17
N ALA A 242 18.87 -2.93 17.66
CA ALA A 242 17.94 -2.62 18.73
C ALA A 242 18.70 -2.33 20.04
N GLY A 243 18.69 -1.07 20.49
CA GLY A 243 19.11 -0.68 21.83
C GLY A 243 18.02 -0.97 22.87
N ASP A 244 18.47 -1.39 24.05
CA ASP A 244 17.75 -1.99 25.18
C ASP A 244 16.34 -1.43 25.50
N ALA A 245 15.46 -2.33 25.95
CA ALA A 245 14.05 -2.10 26.22
C ALA A 245 13.87 -1.09 27.36
N GLY A 246 13.41 0.12 27.01
CA GLY A 246 12.94 1.07 28.00
C GLY A 246 11.62 0.58 28.59
N SER A 247 11.55 0.42 29.91
CA SER A 247 10.38 -0.01 30.70
C SER A 247 9.26 1.04 30.78
N GLY A 248 8.91 1.66 29.65
CA GLY A 248 7.84 2.67 29.57
C GLY A 248 6.46 2.04 29.44
N HIS A 249 5.43 2.70 29.99
CA HIS A 249 4.03 2.29 29.81
C HIS A 249 3.65 2.36 28.32
N VAL A 250 3.14 1.24 27.76
CA VAL A 250 2.70 1.16 26.36
C VAL A 250 1.44 2.01 26.16
N LEU A 251 1.58 3.12 25.44
CA LEU A 251 0.50 4.02 25.09
C LEU A 251 -0.37 3.45 23.99
N ALA A 252 0.22 2.81 22.99
CA ALA A 252 -0.49 2.16 21.89
C ALA A 252 0.41 1.12 21.20
N THR A 253 -0.19 0.20 20.46
CA THR A 253 0.48 -0.75 19.59
C THR A 253 -0.13 -0.68 18.19
N GLY A 254 0.67 -0.96 17.18
CA GLY A 254 0.26 -0.98 15.78
C GLY A 254 1.12 -1.93 14.95
N VAL A 255 0.97 -1.84 13.63
CA VAL A 255 1.71 -2.61 12.64
C VAL A 255 3.15 -2.08 12.54
N PRO A 256 4.19 -2.92 12.78
CA PRO A 256 5.58 -2.54 12.57
C PRO A 256 5.83 -2.21 11.08
N SER A 257 5.97 -0.93 10.76
CA SER A 257 5.85 -0.44 9.38
C SER A 257 7.16 0.05 8.78
N SER A 258 8.03 0.67 9.60
CA SER A 258 9.40 1.02 9.23
C SER A 258 10.29 0.80 10.45
N PRO A 259 11.38 0.01 10.34
CA PRO A 259 12.21 -0.34 11.49
C PRO A 259 12.96 0.86 12.07
N GLY A 260 13.51 0.69 13.27
CA GLY A 260 14.26 1.73 14.01
C GLY A 260 13.52 2.18 15.26
N ARG A 261 14.16 3.08 16.03
CA ARG A 261 13.62 3.62 17.27
C ARG A 261 13.85 5.12 17.34
N ALA A 262 12.83 5.87 17.75
CA ALA A 262 12.92 7.32 17.88
C ALA A 262 12.22 7.80 19.14
N LEU A 263 12.81 8.83 19.76
CA LEU A 263 12.27 9.56 20.89
C LEU A 263 12.04 11.02 20.46
N GLY A 264 10.85 11.54 20.71
CA GLY A 264 10.52 12.93 20.43
C GLY A 264 9.17 13.34 21.00
N PRO A 265 8.85 14.64 21.00
CA PRO A 265 7.52 15.11 21.36
C PRO A 265 6.50 14.62 20.32
N ALA A 266 5.40 14.04 20.79
CA ALA A 266 4.27 13.69 19.94
C ALA A 266 3.68 14.96 19.33
N ARG A 267 3.51 14.98 18.02
CA ARG A 267 2.86 16.08 17.30
C ARG A 267 1.63 15.56 16.61
N LEU A 268 0.46 15.85 17.19
CA LEU A 268 -0.82 15.44 16.63
C LEU A 268 -1.22 16.39 15.49
N VAL A 269 -1.29 15.85 14.27
CA VAL A 269 -1.63 16.57 13.04
C VAL A 269 -2.85 15.93 12.41
N ARG A 270 -3.92 16.72 12.20
CA ARG A 270 -5.19 16.23 11.62
C ARG A 270 -5.43 16.66 10.18
N SER A 271 -4.86 17.78 9.77
CA SER A 271 -5.00 18.33 8.42
C SER A 271 -3.74 19.05 7.96
N VAL A 272 -3.71 19.42 6.68
CA VAL A 272 -2.63 20.20 6.05
C VAL A 272 -2.41 21.57 6.71
N ASP A 273 -3.45 22.17 7.29
CA ASP A 273 -3.37 23.47 7.97
C ASP A 273 -2.50 23.41 9.24
N GLU A 274 -2.39 22.22 9.82
CA GLU A 274 -1.61 21.96 11.02
C GLU A 274 -0.12 21.66 10.72
N PHE A 275 0.28 21.56 9.45
CA PHE A 275 1.66 21.21 9.05
C PHE A 275 2.70 22.17 9.62
N SER A 276 2.33 23.46 9.73
CA SER A 276 3.17 24.51 10.30
C SER A 276 3.50 24.31 11.78
N ARG A 277 2.85 23.38 12.48
CA ARG A 277 3.13 23.02 13.89
C ARG A 277 4.24 21.99 14.04
N VAL A 278 4.55 21.23 12.99
CA VAL A 278 5.57 20.18 13.04
C VAL A 278 6.96 20.81 13.12
N ARG A 279 7.78 20.31 14.04
CA ARG A 279 9.18 20.72 14.21
C ARG A 279 10.11 19.56 13.95
N ARG A 280 11.37 19.88 13.66
CA ARG A 280 12.42 18.87 13.48
C ARG A 280 12.56 18.07 14.78
N GLY A 281 12.50 16.75 14.69
CA GLY A 281 12.58 15.86 15.84
C GLY A 281 11.23 15.46 16.46
N ASP A 282 10.11 16.03 15.99
CA ASP A 282 8.77 15.61 16.43
C ASP A 282 8.47 14.16 15.98
N ILE A 283 7.69 13.44 16.78
CA ILE A 283 7.03 12.20 16.34
C ILE A 283 5.67 12.59 15.76
N LEU A 284 5.51 12.44 14.45
CA LEU A 284 4.27 12.78 13.76
C LEU A 284 3.18 11.76 14.12
N VAL A 285 2.06 12.21 14.67
CA VAL A 285 0.90 11.36 15.00
C VAL A 285 -0.31 11.85 14.21
N CYS A 286 -0.89 11.00 13.38
CA CYS A 286 -2.03 11.36 12.53
C CYS A 286 -2.97 10.17 12.30
N ARG A 287 -4.12 10.41 11.66
CA ARG A 287 -5.05 9.31 11.34
C ARG A 287 -4.52 8.48 10.17
N THR A 288 -4.22 9.17 9.07
CA THR A 288 -3.63 8.63 7.84
C THR A 288 -2.75 9.72 7.23
N THR A 289 -1.92 9.34 6.27
CA THR A 289 -1.13 10.28 5.46
C THR A 289 -1.42 10.06 3.99
N ASP A 290 -1.38 11.14 3.23
CA ASP A 290 -1.30 11.13 1.77
C ASP A 290 -0.01 11.85 1.33
N PRO A 291 0.35 11.87 0.03
CA PRO A 291 1.62 12.47 -0.36
C PRO A 291 1.73 13.99 -0.27
N ALA A 292 0.68 14.73 0.12
CA ALA A 292 0.87 16.11 0.59
C ALA A 292 1.70 16.15 1.89
N TRP A 293 1.73 15.06 2.66
CA TRP A 293 2.41 14.96 3.95
C TRP A 293 3.90 14.68 3.85
N THR A 294 4.42 14.20 2.71
CA THR A 294 5.83 13.78 2.60
C THR A 294 6.87 14.85 2.96
N PRO A 295 6.64 16.17 2.77
CA PRO A 295 7.54 17.20 3.29
C PRO A 295 7.77 17.13 4.81
N LEU A 296 6.78 16.65 5.59
CA LEU A 296 6.89 16.50 7.03
C LEU A 296 7.83 15.37 7.46
N PHE A 297 8.01 14.35 6.62
CA PHE A 297 8.86 13.19 6.92
C PHE A 297 10.34 13.57 7.00
N ARG A 298 10.74 14.66 6.33
CA ARG A 298 12.08 15.26 6.48
C ARG A 298 12.32 15.91 7.84
N LEU A 299 11.25 16.30 8.54
CA LEU A 299 11.31 16.94 9.85
C LEU A 299 11.11 15.92 10.98
N ALA A 300 10.22 14.96 10.77
CA ALA A 300 9.84 13.98 11.78
C ALA A 300 11.01 13.06 12.16
N ALA A 301 11.14 12.76 13.45
CA ALA A 301 12.01 11.68 13.93
C ALA A 301 11.36 10.30 13.76
N GLY A 302 10.05 10.24 13.56
CA GLY A 302 9.28 9.02 13.39
C GLY A 302 7.79 9.30 13.17
N VAL A 303 7.05 8.29 12.74
CA VAL A 303 5.63 8.44 12.32
C VAL A 303 4.72 7.41 12.98
N VAL A 304 3.55 7.86 13.43
CA VAL A 304 2.46 7.03 13.94
C VAL A 304 1.19 7.36 13.19
N THR A 305 0.53 6.34 12.62
CA THR A 305 -0.80 6.49 11.99
C THR A 305 -1.83 5.59 12.66
N GLU A 306 -3.08 6.05 12.78
CA GLU A 306 -4.18 5.23 13.33
C GLU A 306 -4.68 4.17 12.34
N THR A 307 -4.57 4.42 11.04
CA THR A 307 -4.92 3.47 9.97
C THR A 307 -3.69 3.06 9.16
N GLY A 308 -3.87 2.07 8.30
CA GLY A 308 -2.84 1.56 7.41
C GLY A 308 -2.07 0.36 7.96
N GLY A 309 -1.30 -0.27 7.08
CA GLY A 309 -0.36 -1.34 7.40
C GLY A 309 1.00 -1.05 6.77
N ILE A 310 1.79 -2.11 6.51
CA ILE A 310 3.16 -2.00 5.96
C ILE A 310 3.20 -1.35 4.56
N LEU A 311 2.06 -1.27 3.88
CA LEU A 311 1.88 -0.69 2.54
C LEU A 311 1.35 0.73 2.55
N SER A 312 0.96 1.25 3.71
CA SER A 312 0.44 2.61 3.78
C SER A 312 1.47 3.61 3.27
N HIS A 313 0.99 4.74 2.75
CA HIS A 313 1.86 5.85 2.35
C HIS A 313 2.87 6.20 3.46
N ALA A 314 2.43 6.27 4.72
CA ALA A 314 3.31 6.51 5.86
C ALA A 314 4.41 5.45 5.99
N ALA A 315 4.09 4.16 5.83
CA ALA A 315 5.05 3.08 5.92
C ALA A 315 6.11 3.12 4.82
N ILE A 316 5.68 3.30 3.56
CA ILE A 316 6.58 3.35 2.39
C ILE A 316 7.52 4.54 2.51
N VAL A 317 6.97 5.74 2.72
CA VAL A 317 7.75 6.98 2.78
C VAL A 317 8.66 6.99 4.01
N ALA A 318 8.22 6.47 5.16
CA ALA A 318 9.10 6.36 6.33
C ALA A 318 10.33 5.49 6.06
N ARG A 319 10.18 4.38 5.31
CA ARG A 319 11.33 3.54 4.90
C ARG A 319 12.26 4.27 3.95
N GLU A 320 11.72 5.01 2.99
CA GLU A 320 12.52 5.84 2.07
C GLU A 320 13.33 6.92 2.80
N TYR A 321 12.73 7.54 3.83
CA TYR A 321 13.41 8.53 4.68
C TYR A 321 14.23 7.92 5.82
N GLY A 322 14.23 6.59 5.99
CA GLY A 322 14.98 5.90 7.03
C GLY A 322 14.52 6.23 8.46
N ILE A 323 13.26 6.62 8.66
CA ILE A 323 12.69 6.92 9.98
C ILE A 323 11.75 5.80 10.45
N PRO A 324 11.66 5.53 11.76
CA PRO A 324 10.77 4.50 12.28
C PRO A 324 9.29 4.87 12.12
N ALA A 325 8.46 3.86 11.88
CA ALA A 325 7.02 4.05 11.75
C ALA A 325 6.19 2.91 12.34
N VAL A 326 5.08 3.28 12.98
CA VAL A 326 4.05 2.38 13.50
C VAL A 326 2.70 2.79 12.88
N ALA A 327 2.18 1.98 11.96
CA ALA A 327 0.88 2.23 11.33
C ALA A 327 -0.25 1.46 12.04
N GLY A 328 -1.51 1.80 11.77
CA GLY A 328 -2.64 1.06 12.35
C GLY A 328 -2.74 1.11 13.88
N ALA A 329 -2.11 2.11 14.53
CA ALA A 329 -2.12 2.29 15.96
C ALA A 329 -3.47 2.86 16.42
N ARG A 330 -4.44 1.99 16.65
CA ARG A 330 -5.83 2.38 16.96
C ARG A 330 -5.91 3.35 18.13
N ASP A 331 -6.70 4.41 17.94
CA ASP A 331 -6.94 5.49 18.90
C ASP A 331 -5.67 6.27 19.32
N ALA A 332 -4.58 6.23 18.55
CA ALA A 332 -3.36 6.98 18.88
C ALA A 332 -3.61 8.48 19.07
N LEU A 333 -4.49 9.10 18.26
CA LEU A 333 -4.84 10.53 18.40
C LEU A 333 -5.60 10.84 19.69
N ARG A 334 -6.22 9.82 20.30
CA ARG A 334 -6.96 9.94 21.58
C ARG A 334 -6.09 9.59 22.79
N ARG A 335 -5.20 8.61 22.64
CA ARG A 335 -4.39 8.04 23.73
C ARG A 335 -3.09 8.80 23.98
N ILE A 336 -2.56 9.49 22.97
CA ILE A 336 -1.28 10.21 23.04
C ILE A 336 -1.56 11.70 23.22
N PRO A 337 -1.13 12.32 24.33
CA PRO A 337 -1.23 13.76 24.51
C PRO A 337 -0.30 14.53 23.54
N ASP A 338 -0.79 15.60 22.92
CA ASP A 338 0.05 16.46 22.06
C ASP A 338 1.17 17.12 22.87
N GLY A 339 2.38 17.14 22.29
CA GLY A 339 3.62 17.60 22.91
C GLY A 339 4.28 16.62 23.88
N SER A 340 3.63 15.51 24.26
CA SER A 340 4.20 14.57 25.23
C SER A 340 5.39 13.80 24.65
N PRO A 341 6.47 13.57 25.42
CA PRO A 341 7.61 12.78 24.94
C PRO A 341 7.22 11.30 24.84
N ILE A 342 7.30 10.77 23.63
CA ILE A 342 7.02 9.36 23.35
C ILE A 342 8.22 8.70 22.67
N THR A 343 8.38 7.40 22.94
CA THR A 343 9.30 6.54 22.20
C THR A 343 8.51 5.62 21.29
N ILE A 344 8.85 5.59 20.01
CA ILE A 344 8.32 4.63 19.06
C ILE A 344 9.39 3.60 18.72
N ASP A 345 9.00 2.33 18.67
CA ASP A 345 9.80 1.23 18.14
C ASP A 345 9.08 0.69 16.90
N GLY A 346 9.59 1.06 15.74
CA GLY A 346 8.99 0.71 14.46
C GLY A 346 9.25 -0.74 14.03
N ALA A 347 10.19 -1.44 14.70
CA ALA A 347 10.42 -2.87 14.49
C ALA A 347 9.46 -3.73 15.33
N ARG A 348 9.05 -3.25 16.50
CA ARG A 348 8.09 -3.94 17.40
C ARG A 348 6.65 -3.44 17.28
N GLY A 349 6.43 -2.31 16.60
CA GLY A 349 5.11 -1.71 16.48
C GLY A 349 4.60 -1.12 17.80
N THR A 350 5.48 -0.67 18.69
CA THR A 350 5.11 -0.17 20.03
C THR A 350 5.33 1.33 20.17
N ILE A 351 4.42 1.97 20.90
CA ILE A 351 4.50 3.38 21.28
C ILE A 351 4.45 3.44 22.80
N THR A 352 5.47 4.00 23.42
CA THR A 352 5.62 4.03 24.88
C THR A 352 5.76 5.46 25.38
N ALA A 353 5.14 5.75 26.52
CA ALA A 353 5.42 6.97 27.26
C ALA A 353 6.87 6.90 27.77
N ARG A 354 7.58 8.03 27.77
CA ARG A 354 8.87 8.09 28.47
C ARG A 354 8.63 7.78 29.95
N PRO A 355 9.47 6.94 30.60
CA PRO A 355 9.49 6.91 32.06
C PRO A 355 9.74 8.33 32.58
N SER A 356 9.03 8.70 33.65
CA SER A 356 9.14 9.99 34.34
C SER A 356 10.58 10.33 34.64
#